data_AF-A0AAJ0UKU4-F1
#
_entry.id   AF-A0AAJ0UKU4-F1
#
_cell.length_a   1.000
_cell.length_b   1.000
_cell.length_c   1.000
_cell.angle_alpha   90.00
_cell.angle_beta   90.00
_cell.angle_gamma   90.00
#
_symmetry.space_group_name_H-M   'P 1'
#
loop_
_entity.id
_entity.type
_entity.pdbx_description
1 polymer ?
#
loop_
_entity_poly.entity_id
_entity_poly.type
_entity_poly.pdbx_seq_one_letter_code
_entity_poly.pdbx_strand_id
1 'polypeptide(L)'
;MIRFAMKLHVLGTDGTQKGEISAARAFSEKVRPDLIQRAFLAEMSESRQPYGTDPEAGFRTSAHYHGLRHYKYSMMNREMARMPRIHGRVGYMSMTARRVPQAVKGREAHPPKVEKVWCEKINRKEWNKALRSAIAATA
;
A
#
# COMPACT_ATOMS: atom_id res chain seq x y z
N MET A 1 -21.52 1.17 -42.85
CA MET A 1 -21.65 2.62 -42.55
C MET A 1 -22.15 2.77 -41.12
N ILE A 2 -21.32 3.24 -40.20
CA ILE A 2 -21.73 3.47 -38.81
C ILE A 2 -21.81 4.99 -38.63
N ARG A 3 -23.02 5.54 -38.69
CA ARG A 3 -23.31 6.95 -38.40
C ARG A 3 -23.55 7.09 -36.89
N PHE A 4 -22.75 7.89 -36.20
CA PHE A 4 -23.05 8.37 -34.83
C PHE A 4 -23.19 9.89 -34.85
N ALA A 5 -24.23 10.38 -34.16
CA ALA A 5 -24.94 11.61 -34.46
C ALA A 5 -24.86 12.63 -33.32
N MET A 6 -23.67 13.18 -33.07
CA MET A 6 -23.52 14.49 -32.44
C MET A 6 -22.49 15.29 -33.24
N LYS A 7 -22.85 16.52 -33.60
CA LYS A 7 -21.94 17.50 -34.19
C LYS A 7 -21.41 18.38 -33.06
N LEU A 8 -20.10 18.52 -32.97
CA LEU A 8 -19.41 19.32 -31.98
C LEU A 8 -18.86 20.57 -32.66
N HIS A 9 -19.06 21.74 -32.05
CA HIS A 9 -18.48 22.98 -32.54
C HIS A 9 -17.03 23.09 -32.07
N VAL A 10 -16.14 23.48 -32.98
CA VAL A 10 -14.74 23.79 -32.68
C VAL A 10 -14.64 25.28 -32.37
N LEU A 11 -14.24 25.60 -31.14
CA LEU A 11 -14.03 26.97 -30.69
C LEU A 11 -12.57 27.38 -30.95
N GLY A 12 -12.38 28.62 -31.43
CA GLY A 12 -11.08 29.27 -31.48
C GLY A 12 -10.63 29.76 -30.10
N THR A 13 -9.38 30.21 -30.00
CA THR A 13 -8.84 30.88 -28.80
C THR A 13 -9.68 32.06 -28.31
N ASP A 14 -10.40 32.69 -29.25
CA ASP A 14 -11.22 33.88 -29.00
C ASP A 14 -12.67 33.52 -28.61
N GLY A 15 -12.98 32.22 -28.46
CA GLY A 15 -14.32 31.71 -28.16
C GLY A 15 -15.28 31.69 -29.37
N THR A 16 -14.82 32.10 -30.55
CA THR A 16 -15.61 32.09 -31.79
C THR A 16 -15.66 30.70 -32.43
N GLN A 17 -16.81 30.34 -33.01
CA GLN A 17 -16.97 29.04 -33.69
C GLN A 17 -16.24 29.05 -35.03
N LYS A 18 -15.23 28.18 -35.19
CA LYS A 18 -14.42 28.05 -36.43
C LYS A 18 -14.90 26.92 -37.34
N GLY A 19 -15.64 25.94 -36.83
CA GLY A 19 -16.16 24.83 -37.64
C GLY A 19 -16.91 23.77 -36.83
N GLU A 20 -17.45 22.75 -37.51
CA GLU A 20 -18.14 21.61 -36.91
C GLU A 20 -17.42 20.28 -37.21
N ILE A 21 -17.32 19.41 -36.21
CA ILE A 21 -16.74 18.06 -36.33
C ILE A 21 -17.75 17.02 -35.82
N SER A 22 -17.81 15.85 -36.46
CA SER A 22 -18.62 14.72 -35.97
C SER A 22 -17.96 14.01 -34.78
N ALA A 23 -18.72 13.77 -33.72
CA ALA A 23 -18.25 13.07 -32.52
C ALA A 23 -17.80 11.63 -32.81
N ALA A 24 -16.75 11.18 -32.12
CA ALA A 24 -16.23 9.82 -32.23
C ALA A 24 -17.16 8.79 -31.55
N ARG A 25 -17.09 7.53 -32.00
CA ARG A 25 -17.86 6.39 -31.43
C ARG A 25 -17.67 6.23 -29.91
N ALA A 26 -16.53 6.65 -29.38
CA ALA A 26 -16.22 6.53 -27.95
C ALA A 26 -17.19 7.30 -27.04
N PHE A 27 -17.84 8.35 -27.54
CA PHE A 27 -18.81 9.15 -26.76
C PHE A 27 -20.21 8.51 -26.66
N SER A 28 -20.50 7.48 -27.46
CA SER A 28 -21.80 6.79 -27.47
C SER A 28 -21.80 5.44 -26.76
N GLU A 29 -20.72 5.09 -26.05
CA GLU A 29 -20.60 3.85 -25.28
C GLU A 29 -21.45 3.92 -23.99
N LYS A 30 -21.98 2.78 -23.50
CA LYS A 30 -22.72 2.75 -22.23
C LYS A 30 -21.78 3.03 -21.06
N VAL A 31 -22.17 3.98 -20.20
CA VAL A 31 -21.43 4.31 -18.98
C VAL A 31 -21.54 3.17 -17.95
N ARG A 32 -20.39 2.70 -17.48
CA ARG A 32 -20.16 1.63 -16.50
C ARG A 32 -19.22 2.10 -15.39
N PRO A 33 -19.74 2.68 -14.29
CA PRO A 33 -18.92 3.24 -13.23
C PRO A 33 -18.10 2.18 -12.47
N ASP A 34 -18.60 0.94 -12.42
CA ASP A 34 -17.93 -0.23 -11.84
C ASP A 34 -16.54 -0.48 -12.46
N LEU A 35 -16.47 -0.47 -13.79
CA LEU A 35 -15.21 -0.71 -14.51
C LEU A 35 -14.26 0.48 -14.41
N ILE A 36 -14.79 1.70 -14.41
CA ILE A 36 -14.01 2.93 -14.25
C ILE A 36 -13.32 2.94 -12.89
N GLN A 37 -14.07 2.68 -11.81
CA GLN A 37 -13.52 2.65 -10.46
C GLN A 37 -12.42 1.60 -10.31
N ARG A 38 -12.64 0.38 -10.84
CA ARG A 38 -11.64 -0.68 -10.77
C ARG A 38 -10.37 -0.34 -11.54
N ALA A 39 -10.49 0.24 -12.74
CA ALA A 39 -9.34 0.66 -13.53
C ALA A 39 -8.55 1.79 -12.84
N PHE A 40 -9.25 2.74 -12.23
CA PHE A 40 -8.64 3.84 -11.49
C PHE A 40 -7.86 3.38 -10.26
N LEU A 41 -8.43 2.47 -9.45
CA LEU A 41 -7.74 1.91 -8.28
C LEU A 41 -6.47 1.15 -8.68
N ALA A 42 -6.54 0.38 -9.77
CA ALA A 42 -5.38 -0.32 -10.31
C ALA A 42 -4.26 0.65 -10.74
N GLU A 43 -4.57 1.71 -11.49
CA GLU A 43 -3.58 2.73 -11.88
C GLU A 43 -3.00 3.48 -10.67
N MET A 44 -3.85 3.84 -9.70
CA MET A 44 -3.40 4.51 -8.49
C MET A 44 -2.46 3.62 -7.67
N SER A 45 -2.73 2.31 -7.63
CA SER A 45 -1.90 1.34 -6.90
C SER A 45 -0.47 1.26 -7.46
N GLU A 46 -0.29 1.41 -8.77
CA GLU A 46 1.02 1.38 -9.44
C GLU A 46 1.87 2.62 -9.09
N SER A 47 1.22 3.76 -8.86
CA SER A 47 1.91 5.01 -8.51
C SER A 47 2.41 5.04 -7.05
N ARG A 48 2.03 4.06 -6.23
CA ARG A 48 2.35 4.04 -4.80
C ARG A 48 3.80 3.64 -4.55
N GLN A 49 4.53 4.45 -3.78
CA GLN A 49 5.89 4.12 -3.36
C GLN A 49 5.91 3.04 -2.26
N PRO A 50 6.76 2.00 -2.37
CA PRO A 50 6.88 0.98 -1.35
C PRO A 50 7.56 1.57 -0.10
N TYR A 51 7.07 1.17 1.07
CA TYR A 51 7.62 1.58 2.36
C TYR A 51 7.73 0.37 3.29
N GLY A 52 8.65 0.44 4.25
CA GLY A 52 8.83 -0.60 5.23
C GLY A 52 9.82 -0.20 6.33
N THR A 53 9.85 -1.00 7.39
CA THR A 53 10.82 -0.83 8.48
C THR A 53 12.14 -1.53 8.17
N ASP A 54 13.25 -1.07 8.77
CA ASP A 54 14.53 -1.80 8.77
C ASP A 54 14.30 -3.26 9.22
N PRO A 55 14.76 -4.26 8.45
CA PRO A 55 14.63 -5.68 8.79
C PRO A 55 15.12 -6.04 10.20
N GLU A 56 16.11 -5.31 10.73
CA GLU A 56 16.69 -5.55 12.06
C GLU A 56 16.13 -4.65 13.16
N ALA A 57 15.11 -3.82 12.86
CA ALA A 57 14.48 -2.96 13.85
C ALA A 57 13.98 -3.78 15.06
N GLY A 58 14.39 -3.35 16.26
CA GLY A 58 14.07 -4.03 17.52
C GLY A 58 14.88 -5.31 17.80
N PHE A 59 15.68 -5.80 16.84
CA PHE A 59 16.52 -6.99 17.00
C PHE A 59 17.99 -6.70 17.30
N ARG A 60 18.50 -5.48 17.03
CA ARG A 60 19.87 -5.04 17.37
C ARG A 60 20.11 -4.90 18.88
N THR A 61 19.94 -5.99 19.61
CA THR A 61 20.10 -6.08 21.07
C THR A 61 20.68 -7.44 21.47
N SER A 62 21.51 -7.46 22.51
CA SER A 62 22.06 -8.69 23.13
C SER A 62 21.04 -9.43 24.03
N ALA A 63 19.78 -8.98 24.00
CA ALA A 63 18.75 -9.48 24.90
C ALA A 63 18.39 -10.94 24.57
N HIS A 64 18.41 -11.77 25.60
CA HIS A 64 18.01 -13.18 25.50
C HIS A 64 17.26 -13.60 26.76
N TYR A 65 16.61 -14.76 26.69
CA TYR A 65 16.00 -15.42 27.82
C TYR A 65 16.63 -16.80 27.98
N HIS A 66 17.11 -17.13 29.17
CA HIS A 66 17.58 -18.47 29.53
C HIS A 66 16.87 -18.89 30.81
N GLY A 67 16.08 -19.95 30.69
CA GLY A 67 15.16 -20.42 31.72
C GLY A 67 15.36 -21.88 32.06
N LEU A 68 16.60 -22.36 32.14
CA LEU A 68 16.86 -23.74 32.55
C LEU A 68 16.50 -23.91 34.04
N ARG A 69 15.74 -24.96 34.36
CA ARG A 69 15.38 -25.32 35.73
C ARG A 69 16.65 -25.72 36.50
N HIS A 70 16.80 -25.26 37.75
CA HIS A 70 17.96 -25.51 38.62
C HIS A 70 19.31 -24.91 38.16
N TYR A 71 19.33 -24.02 37.16
CA TYR A 71 20.55 -23.29 36.80
C TYR A 71 20.75 -22.06 37.69
N LYS A 72 21.95 -21.92 38.29
CA LYS A 72 22.28 -20.84 39.25
C LYS A 72 21.99 -19.43 38.72
N TYR A 73 22.16 -19.20 37.42
CA TYR A 73 21.94 -17.88 36.79
C TYR A 73 20.66 -17.81 35.94
N SER A 74 19.71 -18.72 36.15
CA SER A 74 18.44 -18.76 35.42
C SER A 74 17.62 -17.47 35.60
N MET A 75 16.87 -17.09 34.56
CA MET A 75 15.83 -16.06 34.64
C MET A 75 14.47 -16.62 35.07
N MET A 76 14.38 -17.91 35.35
CA MET A 76 13.18 -18.51 35.94
C MET A 76 13.10 -18.19 37.45
N ASN A 77 11.89 -18.18 38.01
CA ASN A 77 11.63 -17.97 39.44
C ASN A 77 12.14 -16.63 40.01
N ARG A 78 12.16 -15.57 39.20
CA ARG A 78 12.53 -14.21 39.65
C ARG A 78 11.35 -13.24 39.74
N GLU A 79 10.12 -13.77 39.84
CA GLU A 79 8.88 -12.98 39.89
C GLU A 79 8.71 -11.99 38.71
N MET A 80 9.41 -12.24 37.61
CA MET A 80 9.38 -11.44 36.39
C MET A 80 8.75 -12.24 35.26
N ALA A 81 8.08 -11.51 34.35
CA ALA A 81 7.61 -12.08 33.10
C ALA A 81 8.75 -12.75 32.31
N ARG A 82 8.45 -13.89 31.68
CA ARG A 82 9.38 -14.69 30.88
C ARG A 82 9.62 -14.03 29.53
N MET A 83 10.52 -13.04 29.53
CA MET A 83 10.80 -12.18 28.38
C MET A 83 12.31 -12.08 28.15
N PRO A 84 12.77 -11.95 26.89
CA PRO A 84 14.17 -11.69 26.60
C PRO A 84 14.59 -10.32 27.15
N ARG A 85 15.63 -10.33 27.99
CA ARG A 85 16.12 -9.15 28.71
C ARG A 85 17.59 -8.91 28.40
N ILE A 86 18.04 -7.67 28.51
CA ILE A 86 19.45 -7.31 28.37
C ILE A 86 20.22 -7.80 29.61
N HIS A 87 21.38 -8.43 29.38
CA HIS A 87 22.28 -8.90 30.42
C HIS A 87 23.59 -8.11 30.42
N GLY A 88 24.33 -8.22 31.51
CA GLY A 88 25.63 -7.55 31.67
C GLY A 88 25.55 -6.20 32.35
N ARG A 89 26.69 -5.48 32.37
CA ARG A 89 26.84 -4.21 33.10
C ARG A 89 26.43 -3.02 32.24
N VAL A 90 25.15 -2.97 31.87
CA VAL A 90 24.58 -1.96 30.95
C VAL A 90 23.86 -0.82 31.69
N GLY A 91 24.21 -0.63 32.97
CA GLY A 91 23.59 0.39 33.84
C GLY A 91 22.09 0.18 34.01
N TYR A 92 21.32 1.27 33.88
CA TYR A 92 19.85 1.29 34.03
C TYR A 92 19.11 0.38 33.03
N MET A 93 19.76 -0.03 31.94
CA MET A 93 19.18 -0.92 30.94
C MET A 93 19.30 -2.39 31.31
N SER A 94 20.00 -2.72 32.40
CA SER A 94 20.12 -4.09 32.90
C SER A 94 18.75 -4.69 33.17
N MET A 95 18.57 -5.96 32.79
CA MET A 95 17.31 -6.70 32.94
C MET A 95 16.12 -6.07 32.23
N THR A 96 16.29 -5.10 31.33
CA THR A 96 15.17 -4.50 30.60
C THR A 96 14.73 -5.39 29.43
N ALA A 97 13.42 -5.58 29.25
CA ALA A 97 12.88 -6.38 28.15
C ALA A 97 13.08 -5.70 26.78
N ARG A 98 13.44 -6.48 25.77
CA ARG A 98 13.62 -6.06 24.36
C ARG A 98 13.09 -7.14 23.41
N ARG A 99 13.27 -6.97 22.10
CA ARG A 99 12.95 -7.96 21.05
C ARG A 99 11.45 -8.23 20.81
N VAL A 100 10.60 -8.15 21.83
CA VAL A 100 9.17 -8.49 21.75
C VAL A 100 8.32 -7.23 21.53
N PRO A 101 7.19 -7.29 20.78
CA PRO A 101 6.34 -6.13 20.47
C PRO A 101 5.80 -5.36 21.67
N GLN A 102 5.45 -6.05 22.76
CA GLN A 102 4.94 -5.37 23.96
C GLN A 102 6.03 -4.58 24.74
N ALA A 103 7.31 -4.75 24.38
CA ALA A 103 8.41 -4.10 25.06
C ALA A 103 8.75 -2.75 24.40
N VAL A 104 9.08 -1.75 25.22
CA VAL A 104 9.59 -0.46 24.74
C VAL A 104 10.87 -0.68 23.93
N LYS A 105 10.91 -0.15 22.70
CA LYS A 105 12.00 -0.36 21.71
C LYS A 105 12.19 -1.83 21.30
N GLY A 106 11.15 -2.66 21.46
CA GLY A 106 11.07 -4.00 20.89
C GLY A 106 10.70 -3.99 19.41
N ARG A 107 10.61 -5.17 18.80
CA ARG A 107 10.20 -5.31 17.40
C ARG A 107 8.69 -5.27 17.29
N GLU A 108 8.17 -4.44 16.41
CA GLU A 108 6.74 -4.41 16.07
C GLU A 108 6.24 -5.75 15.50
N ALA A 109 5.02 -6.15 15.85
CA ALA A 109 4.41 -7.36 15.31
C ALA A 109 3.97 -7.09 13.86
N HIS A 110 4.41 -7.94 12.92
CA HIS A 110 4.10 -7.81 11.49
C HIS A 110 4.39 -6.41 10.91
N PRO A 111 5.63 -5.93 10.98
CA PRO A 111 5.95 -4.60 10.51
C PRO A 111 5.78 -4.49 8.99
N PRO A 112 5.57 -3.28 8.44
CA PRO A 112 5.45 -3.09 7.00
C PRO A 112 6.72 -3.53 6.29
N LYS A 113 6.55 -4.35 5.25
CA LYS A 113 7.64 -4.87 4.43
C LYS A 113 7.67 -4.17 3.09
N VAL A 114 8.87 -3.78 2.67
CA VAL A 114 9.12 -3.23 1.33
C VAL A 114 8.75 -4.24 0.24
N GLU A 115 8.93 -5.53 0.52
CA GLU A 115 8.61 -6.66 -0.38
C GLU A 115 7.12 -6.84 -0.68
N LYS A 116 6.22 -6.12 0.01
CA LYS A 116 4.78 -6.24 -0.24
C LYS A 116 4.47 -5.81 -1.67
N VAL A 117 3.70 -6.63 -2.38
CA VAL A 117 3.18 -6.26 -3.71
C VAL A 117 2.04 -5.25 -3.51
N TRP A 118 2.27 -4.02 -3.94
CA TRP A 118 1.29 -2.93 -3.86
C TRP A 118 0.45 -2.78 -5.13
N CYS A 119 0.95 -3.27 -6.27
CA CYS A 119 0.30 -3.12 -7.56
C CYS A 119 -0.86 -4.11 -7.74
N GLU A 120 -2.01 -3.59 -8.14
CA GLU A 120 -3.17 -4.37 -8.58
C GLU A 120 -3.15 -4.52 -10.10
N LYS A 121 -3.13 -5.76 -10.58
CA LYS A 121 -3.13 -6.04 -12.01
C LYS A 121 -4.55 -6.03 -12.57
N ILE A 122 -4.71 -5.40 -13.73
CA ILE A 122 -5.97 -5.38 -14.49
C ILE A 122 -5.79 -5.94 -15.90
N ASN A 123 -6.84 -6.57 -16.42
CA ASN A 123 -6.85 -7.08 -17.79
C ASN A 123 -6.90 -5.94 -18.81
N ARG A 124 -6.10 -6.03 -19.88
CA ARG A 124 -6.07 -5.01 -20.94
C ARG A 124 -7.44 -4.76 -21.59
N LYS A 125 -8.25 -5.80 -21.77
CA LYS A 125 -9.62 -5.69 -22.34
C LYS A 125 -10.56 -4.90 -21.42
N GLU A 126 -10.39 -5.09 -20.11
CA GLU A 126 -11.19 -4.42 -19.09
C GLU A 126 -10.83 -2.94 -19.00
N TRP A 127 -9.53 -2.64 -18.97
CA TRP A 127 -9.00 -1.28 -18.98
C TRP A 127 -9.46 -0.49 -20.22
N ASN A 128 -9.35 -1.08 -21.42
CA ASN A 128 -9.83 -0.45 -22.66
C ASN A 128 -11.32 -0.11 -22.62
N LYS A 129 -12.13 -0.97 -21.97
CA LYS A 129 -13.58 -0.74 -21.83
C LYS A 129 -13.89 0.34 -20.80
N ALA A 130 -13.14 0.38 -19.69
CA ALA A 130 -13.22 1.43 -18.69
C ALA A 130 -12.88 2.80 -19.30
N LEU A 131 -11.81 2.90 -20.10
CA LEU A 131 -11.41 4.13 -20.76
C LEU A 131 -12.50 4.67 -21.71
N ARG A 132 -13.06 3.81 -22.57
CA ARG A 132 -14.17 4.20 -23.45
C ARG A 132 -15.39 4.66 -22.66
N SER A 133 -15.72 3.95 -21.59
CA SER A 133 -16.82 4.33 -20.69
C SER A 133 -16.57 5.65 -19.98
N ALA A 134 -15.33 5.97 -19.61
CA ALA A 134 -14.98 7.22 -18.95
C ALA A 134 -15.11 8.40 -19.93
N ILE A 135 -14.63 8.23 -21.17
CA ILE A 135 -14.80 9.22 -22.24
C ILE A 135 -16.28 9.46 -22.52
N ALA A 136 -17.10 8.41 -22.59
CA ALA A 136 -18.55 8.54 -22.76
C ALA A 136 -19.23 9.33 -21.63
N ALA A 137 -18.73 9.22 -20.39
CA ALA A 137 -19.27 9.95 -19.25
C ALA A 137 -18.94 11.45 -19.26
N THR A 138 -17.99 11.89 -20.11
CA THR A 138 -17.63 13.31 -20.26
C THR A 138 -18.43 14.03 -21.36
N ALA A 139 -19.20 13.29 -22.15
CA ALA A 139 -19.97 13.79 -23.30
C ALA A 139 -21.19 14.64 -22.91
#